data_AF-A0A2N7DLU9-F1
#
_entry.id   AF-A0A2N7DLU9-F1
#
_cell.length_a   1.000
_cell.length_b   1.000
_cell.length_c   1.000
_cell.angle_alpha   90.00
_cell.angle_beta   90.00
_cell.angle_gamma   90.00
#
_symmetry.space_group_name_H-M   'P 1'
#
loop_
_entity.id
_entity.type
_entity.pdbx_description
1 polymer ?
#
loop_
_entity_poly.entity_id
_entity_poly.type
_entity_poly.pdbx_seq_one_letter_code
_entity_poly.pdbx_strand_id
1 'polypeptide(L)'
;MQKQQQSENNLVKSYIRIISITLVLVIMVVIGAKHFTSVESIGAQSIHREHNRLLYVLAMVKSQWLSQGKPQRLKLSWENLASGSAKQLKNDKLAGEDNIILMSTFGWPMLKSASAQGCVELWQQLMASNLLDMGVKVNYQTELEICHFATAQSGSISYQVSSGRVIFTGSD
;
A
#
# COMPACT_ATOMS: atom_id res chain seq x y z
N MET A 1 64.34 -30.79 8.93
CA MET A 1 63.07 -31.38 8.44
C MET A 1 61.81 -30.81 9.09
N GLN A 2 61.81 -30.32 10.35
CA GLN A 2 60.60 -29.75 11.02
C GLN A 2 59.98 -28.51 10.35
N LYS A 3 60.78 -27.63 9.72
CA LYS A 3 60.28 -26.39 9.08
C LYS A 3 59.35 -26.66 7.88
N GLN A 4 59.52 -27.81 7.22
CA GLN A 4 58.79 -28.19 6.01
C GLN A 4 57.40 -28.76 6.35
N GLN A 5 57.29 -29.56 7.43
CA GLN A 5 56.00 -29.98 7.96
C GLN A 5 55.16 -28.82 8.50
N GLN A 6 55.81 -27.79 9.06
CA GLN A 6 55.11 -26.62 9.60
C GLN A 6 54.56 -25.70 8.50
N SER A 7 55.22 -25.61 7.33
CA SER A 7 54.66 -24.88 6.18
C SER A 7 53.52 -25.64 5.52
N GLU A 8 53.62 -26.97 5.40
CA GLU A 8 52.55 -27.80 4.81
C GLU A 8 51.28 -27.77 5.66
N ASN A 9 51.41 -27.87 6.98
CA ASN A 9 50.25 -27.84 7.86
C ASN A 9 49.56 -26.46 7.87
N ASN A 10 50.33 -25.38 7.74
CA ASN A 10 49.78 -24.01 7.60
C ASN A 10 49.13 -23.77 6.23
N LEU A 11 49.64 -24.41 5.17
CA LEU A 11 49.03 -24.38 3.84
C LEU A 11 47.66 -25.08 3.84
N VAL A 12 47.57 -26.29 4.40
CA VAL A 12 46.32 -27.06 4.49
C VAL A 12 45.28 -26.32 5.34
N LYS A 13 45.69 -25.77 6.49
CA LYS A 13 44.80 -25.01 7.38
C LYS A 13 44.25 -23.73 6.73
N SER A 14 45.06 -23.05 5.91
CA SER A 14 44.62 -21.86 5.18
C SER A 14 43.64 -22.21 4.06
N TYR A 15 43.86 -23.33 3.35
CA TYR A 15 42.99 -23.81 2.29
C TYR A 15 41.58 -24.14 2.81
N ILE A 16 41.51 -24.84 3.94
CA ILE A 16 40.23 -25.19 4.59
C ILE A 16 39.47 -23.91 5.03
N ARG A 17 40.20 -22.90 5.52
CA ARG A 17 39.59 -21.64 5.94
C ARG A 17 38.98 -20.88 4.75
N ILE A 18 39.69 -20.83 3.62
CA ILE A 18 39.21 -20.19 2.38
C ILE A 18 37.95 -20.89 1.87
N ILE A 19 37.93 -22.23 1.86
CA ILE A 19 36.77 -23.03 1.45
C ILE A 19 35.56 -22.75 2.36
N SER A 20 35.76 -22.68 3.68
CA SER A 20 34.65 -22.38 4.59
C SER A 20 34.05 -20.99 4.37
N ILE A 21 34.89 -19.98 4.11
CA ILE A 21 34.45 -18.60 3.88
C ILE A 21 33.69 -18.51 2.56
N THR A 22 34.18 -19.16 1.51
CA THR A 22 33.48 -19.20 0.21
C THR A 22 32.13 -19.90 0.33
N LEU A 23 32.06 -20.99 1.09
CA LEU A 23 30.80 -21.73 1.30
C LEU A 23 29.77 -20.90 2.07
N VAL A 24 30.19 -20.16 3.11
CA VAL A 24 29.30 -19.23 3.83
C VAL A 24 28.82 -18.10 2.91
N LEU A 25 29.70 -17.55 2.07
CA LEU A 25 29.36 -16.50 1.11
C LEU A 25 28.31 -16.98 0.10
N VAL A 26 28.47 -18.20 -0.43
CA VAL A 26 27.50 -18.80 -1.36
C VAL A 26 26.15 -18.99 -0.66
N ILE A 27 26.14 -19.49 0.57
CA ILE A 27 24.90 -19.63 1.35
C ILE A 27 24.21 -18.27 1.54
N MET A 28 24.95 -17.22 1.91
CA MET A 28 24.43 -15.87 2.05
C MET A 28 23.84 -15.33 0.74
N VAL A 29 24.49 -15.58 -0.40
CA VAL A 29 23.98 -15.16 -1.71
C VAL A 29 22.69 -15.91 -2.07
N VAL A 30 22.63 -17.22 -1.82
CA VAL A 30 21.43 -18.03 -2.11
C VAL A 30 20.26 -17.60 -1.22
N ILE A 31 20.50 -17.41 0.09
CA ILE A 31 19.47 -16.92 1.03
C ILE A 31 19.03 -15.53 0.61
N GLY A 32 19.97 -14.63 0.29
CA GLY A 32 19.67 -13.29 -0.22
C GLY A 32 18.76 -13.36 -1.44
N ALA A 33 19.17 -14.04 -2.50
CA ALA A 33 18.39 -14.14 -3.74
C ALA A 33 16.98 -14.73 -3.51
N LYS A 34 16.85 -15.73 -2.64
CA LYS A 34 15.56 -16.37 -2.37
C LYS A 34 14.65 -15.56 -1.45
N HIS A 35 15.21 -14.77 -0.54
CA HIS A 35 14.42 -13.94 0.37
C HIS A 35 14.09 -12.57 -0.21
N PHE A 36 14.98 -11.95 -0.98
CA PHE A 36 14.69 -10.68 -1.66
C PHE A 36 13.53 -10.81 -2.66
N THR A 37 13.41 -11.94 -3.35
CA THR A 37 12.25 -12.24 -4.21
C THR A 37 10.94 -12.43 -3.41
N SER A 38 11.03 -12.88 -2.16
CA SER A 38 9.87 -13.07 -1.28
C SER A 38 9.35 -11.76 -0.68
N VAL A 39 10.20 -10.75 -0.52
CA VAL A 39 9.82 -9.42 0.00
C VAL A 39 8.91 -8.66 -0.98
N GLU A 40 9.05 -8.86 -2.29
CA GLU A 40 8.08 -8.33 -3.28
C GLU A 40 6.67 -8.93 -3.09
N SER A 41 6.56 -10.20 -2.64
CA SER A 41 5.26 -10.83 -2.39
C SER A 41 4.48 -10.25 -1.20
N ILE A 42 5.11 -9.44 -0.34
CA ILE A 42 4.42 -8.76 0.76
C ILE A 42 3.53 -7.62 0.21
N GLY A 43 3.85 -7.07 -0.98
CA GLY A 43 2.98 -6.17 -1.73
C GLY A 43 1.78 -6.88 -2.39
N ALA A 44 1.91 -8.18 -2.70
CA ALA A 44 0.87 -9.02 -3.31
C ALA A 44 -0.42 -9.11 -2.46
N GLN A 45 -0.29 -9.03 -1.14
CA GLN A 45 -1.43 -9.07 -0.22
C GLN A 45 -1.92 -7.68 0.23
N SER A 46 -1.22 -6.59 -0.12
CA SER A 46 -1.58 -5.27 0.39
C SER A 46 -2.88 -4.76 -0.23
N ILE A 47 -3.04 -4.90 -1.55
CA ILE A 47 -4.19 -4.33 -2.25
C ILE A 47 -5.51 -5.03 -1.88
N HIS A 48 -5.49 -6.34 -1.60
CA HIS A 48 -6.67 -7.06 -1.14
C HIS A 48 -7.10 -6.59 0.25
N ARG A 49 -6.14 -6.32 1.14
CA ARG A 49 -6.43 -5.72 2.46
C ARG A 49 -6.99 -4.31 2.32
N GLU A 50 -6.42 -3.50 1.43
CA GLU A 50 -6.93 -2.16 1.15
C GLU A 50 -8.32 -2.18 0.51
N HIS A 51 -8.62 -3.17 -0.33
CA HIS A 51 -9.97 -3.38 -0.87
C HIS A 51 -11.00 -3.59 0.24
N ASN A 52 -10.74 -4.54 1.16
CA ASN A 52 -11.65 -4.78 2.28
C ASN A 52 -11.78 -3.55 3.17
N ARG A 53 -10.66 -2.86 3.45
CA ARG A 53 -10.68 -1.64 4.23
C ARG A 53 -11.49 -0.53 3.56
N LEU A 54 -11.38 -0.37 2.25
CA LEU A 54 -12.16 0.59 1.47
C LEU A 54 -13.67 0.29 1.58
N LEU A 55 -14.07 -0.98 1.49
CA LEU A 55 -15.48 -1.36 1.68
C LEU A 55 -16.00 -0.97 3.06
N TYR A 56 -15.24 -1.23 4.14
CA TYR A 56 -15.62 -0.83 5.49
C TYR A 56 -15.72 0.68 5.65
N VAL A 57 -14.73 1.41 5.13
CA VAL A 57 -14.72 2.88 5.11
C VAL A 57 -15.95 3.42 4.39
N LEU A 58 -16.25 2.94 3.18
CA LEU A 58 -17.41 3.39 2.42
C LEU A 58 -18.73 3.10 3.15
N ALA A 59 -18.85 1.93 3.77
CA ALA A 59 -20.01 1.60 4.59
C ALA A 59 -20.17 2.54 5.78
N MET A 60 -19.07 2.86 6.47
CA MET A 60 -19.04 3.81 7.58
C MET A 60 -19.43 5.23 7.14
N VAL A 61 -18.82 5.74 6.07
CA VAL A 61 -19.12 7.06 5.47
C VAL A 61 -20.60 7.13 5.10
N LYS A 62 -21.14 6.09 4.47
CA LYS A 62 -22.57 6.02 4.13
C LYS A 62 -23.47 6.01 5.35
N SER A 63 -23.11 5.26 6.39
CA SER A 63 -23.84 5.24 7.67
C SER A 63 -23.86 6.62 8.34
N GLN A 64 -22.72 7.31 8.36
CA GLN A 64 -22.60 8.66 8.90
C GLN A 64 -23.44 9.66 8.08
N TRP A 65 -23.41 9.55 6.75
CA TRP A 65 -24.22 10.37 5.85
C TRP A 65 -25.73 10.19 6.09
N LEU A 66 -26.18 8.94 6.27
CA LEU A 66 -27.59 8.65 6.60
C LEU A 66 -27.97 9.22 7.97
N SER A 67 -27.10 9.07 8.95
CA SER A 67 -27.34 9.53 10.33
C SER A 67 -27.39 11.05 10.45
N GLN A 68 -26.67 11.78 9.58
CA GLN A 68 -26.64 13.25 9.55
C GLN A 68 -27.71 13.87 8.64
N GLY A 69 -28.66 13.08 8.13
CA GLY A 69 -29.75 13.61 7.30
C GLY A 69 -29.34 13.91 5.85
N LYS A 70 -28.36 13.17 5.31
CA LYS A 70 -27.95 13.21 3.90
C LYS A 70 -27.34 14.54 3.43
N PRO A 71 -26.33 15.09 4.13
CA PRO A 71 -25.70 16.35 3.72
C PRO A 71 -24.90 16.18 2.41
N GLN A 72 -24.81 17.24 1.62
CA GLN A 72 -23.94 17.27 0.42
C GLN A 72 -22.45 17.34 0.75
N ARG A 73 -22.11 17.85 1.94
CA ARG A 73 -20.75 17.93 2.46
C ARG A 73 -20.68 17.17 3.77
N LEU A 74 -19.85 16.15 3.83
CA LEU A 74 -19.68 15.33 5.02
C LEU A 74 -18.29 15.54 5.59
N LYS A 75 -18.22 15.99 6.84
CA LYS A 75 -16.96 16.01 7.60
C LYS A 75 -16.71 14.62 8.15
N LEU A 76 -15.63 13.98 7.71
CA LEU A 76 -15.25 12.67 8.24
C LEU A 76 -14.50 12.85 9.56
N SER A 77 -14.85 12.05 10.57
CA SER A 77 -14.19 12.08 11.88
C SER A 77 -13.17 10.94 12.00
N TRP A 78 -12.12 10.98 11.19
CA TRP A 78 -11.04 9.96 11.18
C TRP A 78 -10.18 9.97 12.43
N GLU A 79 -10.23 11.06 13.21
CA GLU A 79 -9.40 11.30 14.40
C GLU A 79 -9.53 10.19 15.46
N ASN A 80 -10.62 9.44 15.44
CA ASN A 80 -10.85 8.32 16.36
C ASN A 80 -10.38 6.95 15.82
N LEU A 81 -10.03 6.84 14.54
CA LEU A 81 -9.65 5.57 13.89
C LEU A 81 -8.14 5.44 13.67
N ALA A 82 -7.43 6.55 13.45
CA ALA A 82 -6.00 6.56 13.14
C ALA A 82 -5.12 6.70 14.40
N SER A 83 -5.32 5.86 15.42
CA SER A 83 -4.53 5.92 16.67
C SER A 83 -3.04 5.59 16.48
N GLY A 84 -2.64 5.04 15.33
CA GLY A 84 -1.24 4.74 14.98
C GLY A 84 -0.55 5.70 13.99
N SER A 85 -1.32 6.46 13.19
CA SER A 85 -0.80 7.30 12.09
C SER A 85 -1.07 8.80 12.28
N ALA A 86 -1.80 9.19 13.33
CA ALA A 86 -2.09 10.58 13.69
C ALA A 86 -0.85 11.43 14.00
N LYS A 87 0.33 10.84 14.25
CA LYS A 87 1.56 11.61 14.46
C LYS A 87 2.19 12.14 13.17
N GLN A 88 1.91 11.53 12.01
CA GLN A 88 2.50 11.97 10.75
C GLN A 88 1.62 12.98 10.01
N LEU A 89 0.32 13.02 10.31
CA LEU A 89 -0.61 14.00 9.72
C LEU A 89 -0.62 15.37 10.41
N LYS A 90 0.06 15.52 11.56
CA LYS A 90 0.13 16.80 12.31
C LYS A 90 1.11 17.82 11.73
N ASN A 91 2.01 17.39 10.85
CA ASN A 91 3.04 18.27 10.26
C ASN A 91 2.67 18.81 8.88
N ASP A 92 1.56 18.35 8.30
CA ASP A 92 1.10 18.83 7.00
C ASP A 92 -0.26 19.50 7.16
N LYS A 93 -0.49 20.58 6.42
CA LYS A 93 -1.58 21.57 6.58
C LYS A 93 -3.03 21.05 6.45
N LEU A 94 -3.31 19.76 6.61
CA LEU A 94 -4.61 19.13 6.34
C LEU A 94 -5.54 18.99 7.57
N ALA A 95 -5.14 19.46 8.76
CA ALA A 95 -5.84 19.11 10.00
C ALA A 95 -7.13 19.90 10.33
N GLY A 96 -7.54 20.89 9.52
CA GLY A 96 -8.65 21.80 9.88
C GLY A 96 -9.88 21.75 8.97
N GLU A 97 -9.67 21.89 7.66
CA GLU A 97 -10.75 22.04 6.67
C GLU A 97 -10.76 20.96 5.57
N ASP A 98 -9.68 20.17 5.44
CA ASP A 98 -9.47 19.28 4.29
C ASP A 98 -10.13 17.89 4.39
N ASN A 99 -10.77 17.58 5.51
CA ASN A 99 -11.48 16.31 5.72
C ASN A 99 -12.98 16.40 5.45
N ILE A 100 -13.38 17.36 4.61
CA ILE A 100 -14.73 17.48 4.07
C ILE A 100 -14.76 16.79 2.72
N ILE A 101 -15.66 15.81 2.60
CA ILE A 101 -15.91 15.07 1.36
C ILE A 101 -17.24 15.50 0.76
N LEU A 102 -17.25 15.66 -0.56
CA LEU A 102 -18.46 15.89 -1.35
C LEU A 102 -19.20 14.57 -1.51
N MET A 103 -20.50 14.56 -1.24
CA MET A 103 -21.33 13.37 -1.33
C MET A 103 -22.31 13.50 -2.49
N SER A 104 -22.50 12.41 -3.23
CA SER A 104 -23.53 12.32 -4.26
C SER A 104 -24.92 12.30 -3.62
N THR A 105 -25.95 12.53 -4.44
CA THR A 105 -27.35 12.40 -4.03
C THR A 105 -27.69 11.00 -3.50
N PHE A 106 -26.91 9.99 -3.91
CA PHE A 106 -27.06 8.60 -3.48
C PHE A 106 -26.18 8.24 -2.26
N GLY A 107 -25.43 9.20 -1.72
CA GLY A 107 -24.64 9.03 -0.51
C GLY A 107 -23.29 8.38 -0.74
N TRP A 108 -22.68 8.63 -1.90
CA TRP A 108 -21.33 8.13 -2.23
C TRP A 108 -20.31 9.26 -2.31
N PRO A 109 -19.07 9.04 -1.83
CA PRO A 109 -17.99 10.00 -1.98
C PRO A 109 -17.71 10.36 -3.44
N MET A 110 -17.68 11.67 -3.71
CA MET A 110 -17.41 12.24 -5.02
C MET A 110 -16.00 12.81 -5.12
N LEU A 111 -15.50 12.83 -6.36
CA LEU A 111 -14.25 13.48 -6.71
C LEU A 111 -14.37 15.00 -6.61
N LYS A 112 -13.31 15.66 -6.15
CA LYS A 112 -13.16 17.11 -6.28
C LYS A 112 -12.85 17.52 -7.72
N SER A 113 -12.13 16.67 -8.45
CA SER A 113 -11.71 16.87 -9.84
C SER A 113 -11.84 15.55 -10.61
N ALA A 114 -12.44 15.59 -11.80
CA ALA A 114 -12.60 14.44 -12.69
C ALA A 114 -11.27 14.07 -13.38
N SER A 115 -10.28 13.67 -12.58
CA SER A 115 -8.92 13.36 -13.03
C SER A 115 -8.29 12.26 -12.17
N ALA A 116 -7.18 11.69 -12.65
CA ALA A 116 -6.40 10.73 -11.86
C ALA A 116 -5.93 11.34 -10.53
N GLN A 117 -5.60 12.63 -10.51
CA GLN A 117 -5.24 13.35 -9.29
C GLN A 117 -6.42 13.41 -8.31
N GLY A 118 -7.64 13.66 -8.80
CA GLY A 118 -8.84 13.62 -7.96
C GLY A 118 -9.09 12.25 -7.34
N CYS A 119 -8.78 11.15 -8.05
CA CYS A 119 -8.86 9.81 -7.49
C CYS A 119 -7.84 9.58 -6.35
N VAL A 120 -6.61 10.11 -6.51
CA VAL A 120 -5.58 10.07 -5.47
C VAL A 120 -6.03 10.85 -4.24
N GLU A 121 -6.54 12.06 -4.42
CA GLU A 121 -7.04 12.90 -3.33
C GLU A 121 -8.20 12.23 -2.60
N LEU A 122 -9.18 11.69 -3.34
CA LEU A 122 -10.30 10.97 -2.76
C LEU A 122 -9.83 9.75 -1.96
N TRP A 123 -8.90 8.97 -2.51
CA TRP A 123 -8.29 7.86 -1.79
C TRP A 123 -7.65 8.33 -0.50
N GLN A 124 -6.82 9.38 -0.54
CA GLN A 124 -6.15 9.91 0.64
C GLN A 124 -7.17 10.39 1.69
N GLN A 125 -8.25 11.04 1.27
CA GLN A 125 -9.33 11.49 2.15
C GLN A 125 -10.11 10.34 2.81
N LEU A 126 -10.31 9.23 2.10
CA LEU A 126 -11.05 8.07 2.62
C LEU A 126 -10.16 7.12 3.42
N MET A 127 -8.94 6.92 2.95
CA MET A 127 -8.08 5.81 3.36
C MET A 127 -6.93 6.30 4.24
N ALA A 128 -6.64 7.60 4.31
CA ALA A 128 -5.52 8.17 5.08
C ALA A 128 -4.18 7.43 4.82
N SER A 129 -4.01 6.90 3.61
CA SER A 129 -2.87 6.09 3.17
C SER A 129 -2.36 6.62 1.84
N ASN A 130 -1.04 6.61 1.64
CA ASN A 130 -0.42 7.07 0.41
C ASN A 130 -0.30 5.93 -0.61
N LEU A 131 -0.83 6.15 -1.81
CA LEU A 131 -0.78 5.18 -2.92
C LEU A 131 0.63 5.02 -3.50
N LEU A 132 1.49 6.05 -3.38
CA LEU A 132 2.87 6.04 -3.89
C LEU A 132 3.74 5.02 -3.14
N ASP A 133 3.58 4.91 -1.83
CA ASP A 133 4.34 3.97 -0.99
C ASP A 133 4.02 2.50 -1.34
N MET A 134 2.87 2.26 -1.96
CA MET A 134 2.39 0.93 -2.37
C MET A 134 2.67 0.63 -3.86
N GLY A 135 3.32 1.54 -4.59
CA GLY A 135 3.58 1.38 -6.03
C GLY A 135 2.30 1.28 -6.88
N VAL A 136 1.20 1.86 -6.41
CA VAL A 136 -0.10 1.82 -7.10
C VAL A 136 -0.13 2.84 -8.23
N LYS A 137 -0.44 2.39 -9.44
CA LYS A 137 -0.76 3.24 -10.58
C LYS A 137 -2.25 3.59 -10.56
N VAL A 138 -2.54 4.89 -10.64
CA VAL A 138 -3.90 5.41 -10.65
C VAL A 138 -4.27 5.86 -12.05
N ASN A 139 -5.42 5.41 -12.52
CA ASN A 139 -6.02 5.87 -13.77
C ASN A 139 -7.47 6.29 -13.53
N TYR A 140 -7.93 7.33 -14.22
CA TYR A 140 -9.32 7.77 -14.16
C TYR A 140 -9.99 7.59 -15.52
N GLN A 141 -11.11 6.87 -15.54
CA GLN A 141 -11.92 6.68 -16.74
C GLN A 141 -13.08 7.67 -16.73
N THR A 142 -12.95 8.75 -17.50
CA THR A 142 -13.89 9.87 -17.51
C THR A 142 -15.31 9.46 -17.91
N GLU A 143 -15.46 8.61 -18.92
CA GLU A 143 -16.78 8.19 -19.45
C GLU A 143 -17.62 7.42 -18.43
N LEU A 144 -16.96 6.63 -17.58
CA LEU A 144 -17.62 5.75 -16.61
C LEU A 144 -17.54 6.29 -15.16
N GLU A 145 -16.82 7.39 -14.96
CA GLU A 145 -16.47 7.96 -13.65
C GLU A 145 -15.85 6.92 -12.70
N ILE A 146 -14.89 6.15 -13.21
CA ILE A 146 -14.22 5.08 -12.47
C ILE A 146 -12.79 5.48 -12.12
N CYS A 147 -12.46 5.40 -10.84
CA CYS A 147 -11.08 5.41 -10.36
C CYS A 147 -10.52 3.99 -10.34
N HIS A 148 -9.47 3.75 -11.11
CA HIS A 148 -8.79 2.46 -11.20
C HIS A 148 -7.43 2.54 -10.52
N PHE A 149 -7.24 1.72 -9.50
CA PHE A 149 -6.03 1.61 -8.68
C PHE A 149 -5.40 0.25 -8.93
N ALA A 150 -4.29 0.20 -9.65
CA ALA A 150 -3.64 -1.06 -10.02
C ALA A 150 -2.21 -1.14 -9.50
N THR A 151 -1.81 -2.30 -9.02
CA THR A 151 -0.42 -2.62 -8.74
C THR A 151 0.11 -3.57 -9.80
N ALA A 152 1.43 -3.63 -9.97
CA ALA A 152 2.05 -4.57 -10.90
C ALA A 152 1.94 -6.03 -10.43
N GLN A 153 1.71 -6.27 -9.13
CA GLN A 153 1.94 -7.57 -8.49
C GLN A 153 0.72 -8.14 -7.75
N SER A 154 -0.32 -7.33 -7.49
CA SER A 154 -1.39 -7.68 -6.53
C SER A 154 -2.80 -7.55 -7.08
N GLY A 155 -2.96 -6.99 -8.28
CA GLY A 155 -4.25 -6.80 -8.94
C GLY A 155 -4.70 -5.34 -8.97
N SER A 156 -6.01 -5.13 -9.13
CA SER A 156 -6.60 -3.80 -9.19
C SER A 156 -7.88 -3.64 -8.39
N ILE A 157 -8.11 -2.42 -7.93
CA ILE A 157 -9.35 -1.95 -7.33
C ILE A 157 -9.95 -0.92 -8.28
N SER A 158 -11.23 -1.09 -8.63
CA SER A 158 -12.01 -0.09 -9.34
C SER A 158 -13.08 0.47 -8.42
N TYR A 159 -13.13 1.79 -8.26
CA TYR A 159 -14.19 2.50 -7.55
C TYR A 159 -15.01 3.30 -8.54
N GLN A 160 -16.31 3.03 -8.61
CA GLN A 160 -17.26 3.77 -9.44
C GLN A 160 -17.93 4.86 -8.62
N VAL A 161 -17.75 6.12 -9.02
CA VAL A 161 -18.17 7.30 -8.22
C VAL A 161 -19.69 7.44 -8.18
N SER A 162 -20.36 7.15 -9.27
CA SER A 162 -21.83 7.27 -9.38
C SER A 162 -22.59 6.27 -8.50
N SER A 163 -22.06 5.06 -8.32
CA SER A 163 -22.73 3.95 -7.64
C SER A 163 -22.10 3.55 -6.31
N GLY A 164 -20.91 4.06 -5.99
CA GLY A 164 -20.10 3.63 -4.85
C GLY A 164 -19.60 2.19 -4.96
N ARG A 165 -19.75 1.54 -6.12
CA ARG A 165 -19.35 0.15 -6.32
C ARG A 165 -17.83 0.05 -6.30
N VAL A 166 -17.32 -0.89 -5.50
CA VAL A 166 -15.91 -1.28 -5.49
C VAL A 166 -15.79 -2.66 -6.11
N ILE A 167 -14.89 -2.83 -7.07
CA ILE A 167 -14.58 -4.11 -7.71
C ILE A 167 -13.10 -4.40 -7.47
N PHE A 168 -12.80 -5.63 -7.06
CA PHE A 168 -11.43 -6.12 -6.98
C PHE A 168 -11.19 -7.15 -8.08
N THR A 169 -10.08 -7.00 -8.79
CA THR A 169 -9.59 -7.97 -9.78
C THR A 169 -8.20 -8.40 -9.35
N GLY A 170 -8.07 -9.62 -8.84
CA GLY A 170 -6.77 -10.18 -8.46
C GLY A 170 -5.95 -10.63 -9.68
N SER A 171 -4.63 -10.63 -9.56
CA SER A 171 -3.76 -11.42 -10.43
C SER A 171 -3.71 -12.84 -9.86
N ASP A 172 -4.23 -13.81 -10.61
CA ASP A 172 -4.10 -15.25 -10.30
C ASP A 172 -2.62 -15.70 -10.25
#